data_AF-A0A2D8V5T6-F1
#
_entry.id   AF-A0A2D8V5T6-F1
#
_cell.length_a   1.000
_cell.length_b   1.000
_cell.length_c   1.000
_cell.angle_alpha   90.00
_cell.angle_beta   90.00
_cell.angle_gamma   90.00
#
_symmetry.space_group_name_H-M   'P 1'
#
loop_
_entity.id
_entity.type
_entity.pdbx_description
1 polymer ?
#
loop_
_entity_poly.entity_id
_entity_poly.type
_entity_poly.pdbx_seq_one_letter_code
_entity_poly.pdbx_strand_id
1 'polypeptide(L)'
;MIAQSLSKRRIAITGSTGFVGTALVERLLRGIPDCELILLVRDGRRTPAARRTTREILANDAFDRLREDHATSDESFDDMCARRITTIAGDVSADGLGLSDEDRMIFSTADTIIHSAATVSFDSPLDQAV
;
A
#
# COMPACT_ATOMS: atom_id res chain seq x y z
N MET A 1 16.90 14.14 5.96
CA MET A 1 15.55 14.40 5.37
C MET A 1 14.73 13.12 5.35
N ILE A 2 13.38 13.19 5.29
CA ILE A 2 12.48 12.00 5.35
C ILE A 2 12.87 10.92 4.32
N ALA A 3 13.09 11.31 3.06
CA ALA A 3 13.47 10.36 1.99
C ALA A 3 14.75 9.57 2.30
N GLN A 4 15.78 10.21 2.87
CA GLN A 4 17.01 9.52 3.26
C GLN A 4 16.80 8.52 4.40
N SER A 5 15.86 8.80 5.32
CA SER A 5 15.56 7.90 6.43
C SER A 5 14.79 6.65 6.00
N LEU A 6 14.09 6.73 4.87
CA LEU A 6 13.22 5.69 4.33
C LEU A 6 13.85 4.95 3.13
N SER A 7 15.02 5.40 2.66
CA SER A 7 15.82 4.72 1.63
C SER A 7 16.17 3.30 2.07
N LYS A 8 16.04 2.34 1.16
CA LYS A 8 16.27 0.89 1.36
C LYS A 8 15.42 0.24 2.45
N ARG A 9 14.35 0.91 2.91
CA ARG A 9 13.44 0.35 3.92
C ARG A 9 12.26 -0.38 3.28
N ARG A 10 11.75 -1.36 4.02
CA ARG A 10 10.47 -2.02 3.77
C ARG A 10 9.39 -1.30 4.58
N ILE A 11 8.43 -0.71 3.89
CA ILE A 11 7.43 0.17 4.49
C ILE A 11 6.06 -0.49 4.37
N ALA A 12 5.46 -0.88 5.49
CA ALA A 12 4.10 -1.37 5.51
C ALA A 12 3.09 -0.24 5.58
N ILE A 13 2.06 -0.29 4.73
CA ILE A 13 1.02 0.74 4.65
C ILE A 13 -0.34 0.08 4.81
N THR A 14 -1.14 0.62 5.73
CA THR A 14 -2.57 0.30 5.83
C THR A 14 -3.38 1.46 5.26
N GLY A 15 -4.55 1.17 4.69
CA GLY A 15 -5.41 2.21 4.12
C GLY A 15 -4.94 2.71 2.75
N SER A 16 -4.11 1.92 2.06
CA SER A 16 -3.53 2.24 0.75
C SER A 16 -4.57 2.37 -0.37
N THR A 17 -5.79 1.84 -0.20
CA THR A 17 -6.92 2.05 -1.12
C THR A 17 -7.70 3.34 -0.86
N GLY A 18 -7.38 4.07 0.22
CA GLY A 18 -8.02 5.34 0.56
C GLY A 18 -7.31 6.53 -0.10
N PHE A 19 -7.94 7.71 -0.10
CA PHE A 19 -7.43 8.91 -0.77
C PHE A 19 -5.96 9.26 -0.41
N VAL A 20 -5.67 9.42 0.88
CA VAL A 20 -4.31 9.73 1.37
C VAL A 20 -3.34 8.56 1.13
N GLY A 21 -3.81 7.33 1.34
CA GLY A 21 -3.01 6.13 1.17
C GLY A 21 -2.53 5.94 -0.26
N THR A 22 -3.42 6.11 -1.25
CA THR A 22 -3.07 6.00 -2.68
C THR A 22 -2.00 7.02 -3.06
N ALA A 23 -2.18 8.29 -2.67
CA ALA A 23 -1.20 9.35 -2.92
C ALA A 23 0.14 9.10 -2.21
N LEU A 24 0.11 8.54 -1.01
CA LEU A 24 1.32 8.15 -0.28
C LEU A 24 2.09 7.05 -1.00
N VAL A 25 1.41 6.01 -1.50
CA VAL A 25 2.05 4.92 -2.27
C VAL A 25 2.77 5.49 -3.48
N GLU A 26 2.08 6.32 -4.29
CA GLU A 26 2.71 6.99 -5.44
C GLU A 26 3.94 7.80 -5.00
N ARG A 27 3.78 8.60 -3.95
CA ARG A 27 4.82 9.53 -3.51
C ARG A 27 6.08 8.81 -3.05
N LEU A 28 5.93 7.66 -2.38
CA LEU A 28 7.04 6.81 -1.95
C LEU A 28 7.71 6.14 -3.13
N LEU A 29 6.94 5.57 -4.07
CA LEU A 29 7.50 4.92 -5.26
C LEU A 29 8.29 5.90 -6.12
N ARG A 30 7.76 7.10 -6.35
CA ARG A 30 8.44 8.13 -7.15
C ARG A 30 9.57 8.84 -6.40
N GLY A 31 9.40 9.08 -5.10
CA GLY A 31 10.31 9.91 -4.31
C GLY A 31 11.48 9.16 -3.67
N ILE A 32 11.37 7.84 -3.51
CA ILE A 32 12.34 7.00 -2.80
C ILE A 32 12.52 5.72 -3.61
N PRO A 33 13.34 5.71 -4.67
CA PRO A 33 13.37 4.64 -5.68
C PRO A 33 13.81 3.27 -5.15
N ASP A 34 14.45 3.23 -3.99
CA ASP A 34 15.02 2.03 -3.37
C ASP A 34 14.23 1.50 -2.17
N CYS A 35 13.05 2.06 -1.87
CA CYS A 35 12.16 1.47 -0.85
C CYS A 35 11.27 0.36 -1.42
N GLU A 36 10.86 -0.56 -0.56
CA GLU A 36 9.85 -1.59 -0.85
C GLU A 36 8.59 -1.32 -0.04
N LEU A 37 7.42 -1.61 -0.61
CA LEU A 37 6.13 -1.37 0.01
C LEU A 37 5.41 -2.69 0.29
N ILE A 38 4.90 -2.82 1.51
CA ILE A 38 3.97 -3.90 1.89
C ILE A 38 2.59 -3.26 2.07
N LEU A 39 1.65 -3.56 1.17
CA LEU A 39 0.32 -2.98 1.21
C LEU A 39 -0.64 -3.97 1.87
N LEU A 40 -1.14 -3.61 3.06
CA LEU A 40 -2.20 -4.34 3.72
C LEU A 40 -3.54 -3.86 3.15
N VAL A 41 -4.17 -4.73 2.38
CA VAL A 41 -5.43 -4.45 1.68
C VAL A 41 -6.45 -5.50 2.08
N ARG A 42 -7.64 -5.05 2.47
CA ARG A 42 -8.75 -5.95 2.79
C ARG A 42 -9.25 -6.64 1.53
N ASP A 43 -9.57 -7.92 1.59
CA ASP A 43 -10.32 -8.57 0.52
C ASP A 43 -11.68 -7.89 0.32
N GLY A 44 -12.06 -7.71 -0.94
CA GLY A 44 -13.43 -7.40 -1.31
C GLY A 44 -14.28 -8.67 -1.31
N ARG A 45 -15.61 -8.53 -1.27
CA ARG A 45 -16.54 -9.68 -1.23
C ARG A 45 -16.29 -10.76 -2.30
N ARG A 46 -15.80 -10.36 -3.48
CA ARG A 46 -15.46 -11.25 -4.61
C ARG A 46 -14.16 -10.85 -5.31
N THR A 47 -13.37 -9.99 -4.67
CA THR A 47 -12.19 -9.38 -5.29
C THR A 47 -11.02 -9.52 -4.34
N PRO A 48 -10.01 -10.34 -4.68
CA PRO A 48 -8.82 -10.49 -3.85
C PRO A 48 -8.07 -9.17 -3.66
N ALA A 49 -7.38 -9.02 -2.53
CA ALA A 49 -6.57 -7.86 -2.17
C ALA A 49 -5.63 -7.44 -3.30
N ALA A 50 -4.90 -8.39 -3.91
CA ALA A 50 -4.01 -8.10 -5.04
C ALA A 50 -4.74 -7.47 -6.25
N ARG A 51 -5.95 -7.93 -6.57
CA ARG A 51 -6.77 -7.34 -7.64
C ARG A 51 -7.26 -5.94 -7.27
N ARG A 52 -7.58 -5.71 -5.99
CA ARG A 52 -7.91 -4.37 -5.49
C ARG A 52 -6.72 -3.43 -5.58
N THR A 53 -5.51 -3.86 -5.20
CA THR A 53 -4.27 -3.07 -5.36
C THR A 53 -4.12 -2.59 -6.80
N THR A 54 -4.23 -3.50 -7.79
CA THR A 54 -4.12 -3.10 -9.19
C THR A 54 -5.21 -2.10 -9.60
N ARG A 55 -6.48 -2.37 -9.26
CA ARG A 55 -7.62 -1.61 -9.79
C ARG A 55 -7.89 -0.30 -9.06
N GLU A 56 -7.62 -0.23 -7.76
CA GLU A 56 -7.99 0.90 -6.90
C GLU A 56 -6.80 1.79 -6.57
N ILE A 57 -5.58 1.24 -6.62
CA ILE A 57 -4.35 1.97 -6.31
C ILE A 57 -3.58 2.25 -7.60
N LEU A 58 -3.08 1.19 -8.26
CA LEU A 58 -2.16 1.37 -9.38
C LEU A 58 -2.85 1.97 -10.61
N ALA A 59 -4.12 1.64 -10.87
CA ALA A 59 -4.89 2.24 -11.97
C ALA A 59 -5.39 3.67 -11.70
N ASN A 60 -5.11 4.25 -10.52
CA ASN A 60 -5.50 5.60 -10.19
C ASN A 60 -4.68 6.65 -10.99
N ASP A 61 -5.29 7.78 -11.31
CA ASP A 61 -4.71 8.89 -12.06
C ASP A 61 -3.55 9.59 -11.32
N ALA A 62 -3.46 9.45 -9.99
CA ALA A 62 -2.28 9.88 -9.23
C ALA A 62 -0.98 9.29 -9.78
N PHE A 63 -1.04 8.08 -10.37
CA PHE A 63 0.13 7.39 -10.92
C PHE A 63 0.45 7.77 -12.36
N ASP A 64 -0.32 8.65 -13.02
CA ASP A 64 -0.12 9.00 -14.43
C ASP A 64 1.29 9.57 -14.68
N ARG A 65 1.73 10.49 -13.82
CA ARG A 65 3.09 11.02 -13.89
C ARG A 65 4.15 9.93 -13.72
N LEU A 66 3.96 9.01 -12.77
CA LEU A 66 4.92 7.93 -12.54
C LEU A 66 4.94 6.95 -13.73
N ARG A 67 3.80 6.70 -14.37
CA ARG A 67 3.73 5.93 -15.62
C ARG A 67 4.47 6.62 -16.77
N GLU A 68 4.29 7.93 -16.94
CA GLU A 68 5.00 8.72 -17.95
C GLU A 68 6.52 8.69 -17.72
N ASP A 69 6.96 8.87 -16.47
CA ASP A 69 8.37 8.80 -16.10
C ASP A 69 9.00 7.43 -16.46
N HIS A 70 8.21 6.35 -16.39
CA HIS A 70 8.65 4.99 -16.74
C HIS A 70 8.48 4.61 -18.22
N ALA A 71 7.66 5.33 -19.00
CA ALA A 71 7.39 5.02 -20.40
C ALA A 71 8.64 5.15 -21.30
N THR A 72 9.63 5.95 -20.86
CA THR A 72 10.90 6.15 -21.57
C THR A 72 12.09 5.48 -20.86
N SER A 73 11.85 4.70 -19.81
CA SER A 73 12.90 4.05 -19.01
C SER A 73 13.08 2.58 -19.38
N ASP A 74 14.20 1.97 -18.97
CA ASP A 74 14.50 0.56 -19.24
C ASP A 74 13.58 -0.41 -18.44
N GLU A 75 12.97 0.04 -17.35
CA GLU A 75 12.06 -0.74 -16.50
C GLU A 75 10.63 -0.22 -16.66
N SER A 76 9.70 -1.08 -17.09
CA SER A 76 8.30 -0.68 -17.21
C SER A 76 7.68 -0.34 -15.85
N PHE A 77 6.62 0.47 -15.85
CA PHE A 77 5.88 0.81 -14.64
C PHE A 77 5.39 -0.44 -13.89
N ASP A 78 4.90 -1.43 -14.64
CA ASP A 78 4.36 -2.67 -14.08
C ASP A 78 5.48 -3.54 -13.47
N ASP A 79 6.65 -3.62 -14.12
CA ASP A 79 7.80 -4.36 -13.58
C ASP A 79 8.35 -3.70 -12.31
N MET A 80 8.46 -2.36 -12.31
CA MET A 80 8.85 -1.60 -11.12
C MET A 80 7.88 -1.85 -9.96
N CYS A 81 6.56 -1.81 -10.22
CA CYS A 81 5.55 -2.11 -9.21
C CYS A 81 5.63 -3.55 -8.72
N ALA A 82 5.75 -4.53 -9.61
CA ALA A 82 5.85 -5.95 -9.25
C ALA A 82 7.07 -6.25 -8.38
N ARG A 83 8.20 -5.58 -8.64
CA ARG A 83 9.41 -5.72 -7.84
C ARG A 83 9.31 -5.05 -6.47
N ARG A 84 8.62 -3.91 -6.39
CA ARG A 84 8.66 -3.04 -5.19
C ARG A 84 7.42 -3.14 -4.30
N ILE A 85 6.35 -3.77 -4.75
CA ILE A 85 5.09 -3.84 -4.02
C ILE A 85 4.76 -5.30 -3.71
N THR A 86 4.61 -5.61 -2.43
CA THR A 86 3.97 -6.84 -1.96
C THR A 86 2.59 -6.49 -1.39
N THR A 87 1.53 -7.08 -1.95
CA THR A 87 0.18 -6.94 -1.36
C THR A 87 -0.08 -8.13 -0.44
N ILE A 88 -0.51 -7.86 0.78
CA ILE A 88 -0.99 -8.87 1.73
C ILE A 88 -2.47 -8.63 2.03
N ALA A 89 -3.21 -9.70 2.27
CA ALA A 89 -4.62 -9.62 2.63
C ALA A 89 -4.77 -9.46 4.15
N GLY A 90 -5.48 -8.43 4.61
CA GLY A 90 -5.68 -8.22 6.04
C GLY A 90 -6.76 -7.18 6.37
N ASP A 91 -7.18 -7.17 7.63
CA ASP A 91 -8.15 -6.23 8.19
C ASP A 91 -7.66 -5.70 9.53
N VAL A 92 -7.46 -4.38 9.62
CA VAL A 92 -7.00 -3.71 10.85
C VAL A 92 -7.97 -3.82 12.03
N SER A 93 -9.23 -4.16 11.76
CA SER A 93 -10.24 -4.41 12.81
C SER A 93 -10.23 -5.84 13.36
N ALA A 94 -9.52 -6.75 12.71
CA ALA A 94 -9.41 -8.14 13.14
C ALA A 94 -8.21 -8.34 14.07
N ASP A 95 -8.35 -9.22 15.06
CA ASP A 95 -7.22 -9.64 15.88
C ASP A 95 -6.11 -10.25 14.99
N GLY A 96 -4.86 -9.92 15.30
CA GLY A 96 -3.72 -10.28 14.47
C GLY A 96 -3.79 -9.75 13.02
N LEU A 97 -4.59 -8.71 12.76
CA LEU A 97 -4.87 -8.13 11.44
C LEU A 97 -5.54 -9.11 10.45
N GLY A 98 -6.01 -10.27 10.91
CA GLY A 98 -6.57 -11.33 10.06
C GLY A 98 -5.56 -11.94 9.07
N LEU A 99 -4.25 -11.83 9.34
CA LEU A 99 -3.20 -12.30 8.44
C LEU A 99 -3.08 -13.83 8.46
N SER A 100 -2.76 -14.40 7.30
CA SER A 100 -2.22 -15.75 7.21
C SER A 100 -0.83 -15.83 7.85
N ASP A 101 -0.32 -17.03 8.14
CA ASP A 101 1.05 -17.19 8.65
C ASP A 101 2.10 -16.63 7.68
N GLU A 102 1.88 -16.82 6.36
CA GLU A 102 2.74 -16.28 5.31
C GLU A 102 2.71 -14.75 5.29
N ASP A 103 1.52 -14.14 5.25
CA ASP A 103 1.36 -12.69 5.25
C ASP A 103 1.90 -12.06 6.53
N ARG A 104 1.78 -12.77 7.67
CA ARG A 104 2.34 -12.34 8.95
C ARG A 104 3.86 -12.34 8.93
N MET A 105 4.48 -13.35 8.33
CA MET A 105 5.93 -13.36 8.12
C MET A 105 6.35 -12.19 7.25
N ILE A 106 5.65 -11.92 6.13
CA ILE A 106 5.92 -10.78 5.25
C ILE A 106 5.78 -9.47 6.03
N PHE A 107 4.66 -9.23 6.70
CA PHE A 107 4.39 -8.00 7.43
C PHE A 107 5.42 -7.74 8.54
N SER A 108 5.91 -8.80 9.21
CA SER A 108 6.93 -8.69 10.25
C SER A 108 8.29 -8.19 9.78
N THR A 109 8.54 -8.19 8.47
CA THR A 109 9.79 -7.68 7.88
C THR A 109 9.80 -6.16 7.66
N ALA A 110 8.69 -5.47 7.94
CA ALA A 110 8.60 -4.04 7.77
C ALA A 110 9.50 -3.30 8.78
N ASP A 111 10.32 -2.37 8.27
CA ASP A 111 11.14 -1.48 9.11
C ASP A 111 10.34 -0.28 9.64
N THR A 112 9.27 0.08 8.92
CA THR A 112 8.41 1.23 9.20
C THR A 112 6.97 0.85 8.87
N ILE A 113 6.03 1.22 9.74
CA ILE A 113 4.59 1.06 9.49
C ILE A 113 3.98 2.46 9.39
N ILE A 114 3.28 2.73 8.29
CA ILE A 114 2.44 3.92 8.13
C ILE A 114 0.98 3.47 8.22
N HIS A 115 0.35 3.79 9.35
CA HIS A 115 -1.04 3.45 9.61
C HIS A 115 -1.97 4.59 9.17
N SER A 116 -2.71 4.38 8.08
CA SER A 116 -3.68 5.34 7.53
C SER A 116 -5.05 4.71 7.27
N ALA A 117 -5.25 3.43 7.61
CA ALA A 117 -6.56 2.81 7.56
C ALA A 117 -7.44 3.38 8.67
N ALA A 118 -8.64 3.82 8.32
CA ALA A 118 -9.66 4.23 9.27
C ALA A 118 -11.03 4.09 8.62
N THR A 119 -12.07 4.01 9.45
CA THR A 119 -13.45 4.22 8.98
C THR A 119 -13.74 5.71 9.00
N VAL A 120 -13.81 6.35 7.82
CA VAL A 120 -14.15 7.78 7.72
C VAL A 120 -15.64 7.92 7.45
N SER A 121 -16.42 8.00 8.52
CA SER A 121 -17.86 8.25 8.48
C SER A 121 -18.24 9.16 9.63
N PHE A 122 -18.84 10.31 9.32
CA PHE A 122 -19.19 11.33 10.32
C PHE A 122 -20.39 10.94 11.19
N ASP A 123 -21.18 9.96 10.75
CA ASP A 123 -22.41 9.52 11.41
C ASP A 123 -22.24 8.19 12.19
N SER A 124 -21.02 7.62 12.21
CA SER A 124 -20.79 6.32 12.84
C SER A 124 -20.64 6.45 14.37
N PRO A 125 -21.26 5.55 15.15
CA PRO A 125 -20.99 5.43 16.58
C PRO A 125 -19.50 5.22 16.89
N LEU A 126 -19.03 5.71 18.04
CA LEU A 126 -17.62 5.63 18.44
C LEU A 126 -17.12 4.19 18.57
N ASP A 127 -17.96 3.26 19.00
CA ASP A 127 -17.66 1.84 19.14
C ASP A 127 -17.51 1.10 17.80
N GLN A 128 -17.82 1.77 16.67
CA GLN A 128 -17.60 1.27 15.31
C GLN A 128 -16.42 1.97 14.61
N ALA A 129 -15.73 2.89 15.30
CA ALA A 129 -14.54 3.53 14.78
C ALA A 129 -13.39 2.51 14.65
N VAL A 130 -12.60 2.68 13.58
CA VAL A 130 -11.38 1.91 13.28
C VAL A 130 -10.25 2.91 13.15
#